data_AF-A0A519IVP3-F1
#
_entry.id   AF-A0A519IVP3-F1
#
_cell.length_a   1.000
_cell.length_b   1.000
_cell.length_c   1.000
_cell.angle_alpha   90.00
_cell.angle_beta   90.00
_cell.angle_gamma   90.00
#
_symmetry.space_group_name_H-M   'P 1'
#
loop_
_entity.id
_entity.type
_entity.pdbx_description
1 polymer ?
#
loop_
_entity_poly.entity_id
_entity_poly.type
_entity_poly.pdbx_seq_one_letter_code
_entity_poly.pdbx_strand_id
1 'polypeptide(L)'
;ATRAAADEGIVPGGGIALLKASKILADVKGDNADQNAGIAIIRRALQAPIRQIAENSGVEGSIVVGKVLENNEASFGFNAQTEEYGDLVKMGVIDPAKVVRTALQDAASVAGILITTEAAVADAPKKASAGGAPDMGGMGGMGGMDF
;
A
#
# COMPACT_ATOMS: atom_id res chain seq x y z
N ALA A 1 -18.25 -0.11 0.66
CA ALA A 1 -17.99 0.46 1.98
C ALA A 1 -19.12 0.17 2.98
N THR A 2 -20.36 0.60 2.72
CA THR A 2 -21.51 0.43 3.65
C THR A 2 -21.82 -1.02 4.03
N ARG A 3 -21.79 -1.97 3.08
CA ARG A 3 -21.94 -3.41 3.41
C ARG A 3 -20.81 -3.94 4.30
N ALA A 4 -19.57 -3.57 3.98
CA ALA A 4 -18.39 -4.01 4.73
C ALA A 4 -18.35 -3.47 6.17
N ALA A 5 -18.86 -2.25 6.38
CA ALA A 5 -19.01 -1.65 7.70
C ALA A 5 -20.08 -2.34 8.55
N ALA A 6 -21.15 -2.84 7.93
CA ALA A 6 -22.19 -3.61 8.63
C ALA A 6 -21.68 -4.97 9.12
N ASP A 7 -20.77 -5.60 8.36
CA ASP A 7 -20.24 -6.94 8.69
C ASP A 7 -19.22 -6.92 9.84
N GLU A 8 -18.19 -6.06 9.75
CA GLU A 8 -17.01 -6.08 10.66
C GLU A 8 -16.84 -4.75 11.43
N GLY A 9 -17.78 -3.82 11.30
CA GLY A 9 -17.72 -2.53 11.97
C GLY A 9 -16.80 -1.51 11.28
N ILE A 10 -16.49 -0.46 12.01
CA ILE A 10 -15.73 0.70 11.55
C ILE A 10 -14.52 0.94 12.44
N VAL A 11 -13.50 1.54 11.86
CA VAL A 11 -12.31 2.03 12.54
C VAL A 11 -12.08 3.51 12.19
N PRO A 12 -11.34 4.25 13.01
CA PRO A 12 -10.90 5.58 12.62
C PRO A 12 -10.11 5.54 11.31
N GLY A 13 -10.47 6.40 10.36
CA GLY A 13 -9.94 6.36 9.00
C GLY A 13 -8.59 7.06 8.85
N GLY A 14 -8.27 7.56 7.66
CA GLY A 14 -7.07 8.39 7.43
C GLY A 14 -5.75 7.65 7.65
N GLY A 15 -5.77 6.31 7.58
CA GLY A 15 -4.60 5.47 7.86
C GLY A 15 -4.20 5.38 9.34
N ILE A 16 -4.96 5.99 10.27
CA ILE A 16 -4.55 6.02 11.68
C ILE A 16 -4.69 4.65 12.34
N ALA A 17 -5.68 3.84 11.96
CA ALA A 17 -5.85 2.49 12.50
C ALA A 17 -4.59 1.64 12.27
N LEU A 18 -4.00 1.72 11.07
CA LEU A 18 -2.75 1.04 10.71
C LEU A 18 -1.55 1.65 11.47
N LEU A 19 -1.48 2.98 11.57
CA LEU A 19 -0.43 3.66 12.32
C LEU A 19 -0.42 3.23 13.80
N LYS A 20 -1.58 3.17 14.46
CA LYS A 20 -1.68 2.72 15.85
C LYS A 20 -1.34 1.24 15.99
N ALA A 21 -1.75 0.40 15.03
CA ALA A 21 -1.33 -1.01 15.00
C ALA A 21 0.21 -1.16 14.93
N SER A 22 0.90 -0.24 14.25
CA SER A 22 2.37 -0.24 14.20
C SER A 22 3.05 -0.03 15.56
N LYS A 23 2.38 0.63 16.53
CA LYS A 23 2.89 0.78 17.90
C LYS A 23 2.89 -0.57 18.63
N ILE A 24 1.84 -1.37 18.47
CA ILE A 24 1.71 -2.69 19.10
C ILE A 24 2.83 -3.63 18.63
N LEU A 25 3.25 -3.51 17.37
CA LEU A 25 4.36 -4.29 16.82
C LEU A 25 5.72 -3.97 17.44
N ALA A 26 5.87 -2.88 18.20
CA ALA A 26 7.12 -2.58 18.90
C ALA A 26 7.46 -3.60 19.99
N ASP A 27 6.44 -4.24 20.57
CA ASP A 27 6.58 -5.22 21.66
C ASP A 27 6.62 -6.67 21.16
N VAL A 28 6.44 -6.88 19.85
CA VAL A 28 6.47 -8.20 19.22
C VAL A 28 7.92 -8.58 18.91
N LYS A 29 8.34 -9.78 19.32
CA LYS A 29 9.65 -10.35 19.02
C LYS A 29 9.48 -11.65 18.23
N GLY A 30 10.24 -11.77 17.16
CA GLY A 30 10.36 -13.01 16.39
C GLY A 30 11.38 -13.96 17.01
N ASP A 31 11.36 -15.21 16.56
CA ASP A 31 12.22 -16.29 17.04
C ASP A 31 13.69 -16.10 16.62
N ASN A 32 13.93 -15.37 15.54
CA ASN A 32 15.25 -15.14 14.95
C ASN A 32 15.38 -13.74 14.34
N ALA A 33 16.59 -13.42 13.86
CA ALA A 33 16.90 -12.10 13.28
C ALA A 33 16.04 -11.78 12.05
N ASP A 34 15.76 -12.76 11.19
CA ASP A 34 14.99 -12.58 9.96
C ASP A 34 13.52 -12.27 10.25
N GLN A 35 12.92 -12.96 11.22
CA GLN A 35 11.57 -12.65 11.68
C GLN A 35 11.49 -11.24 12.30
N ASN A 36 12.50 -10.84 13.08
CA ASN A 36 12.57 -9.48 13.62
C ASN A 36 12.70 -8.43 12.52
N ALA A 37 13.46 -8.71 11.45
CA ALA A 37 13.52 -7.85 10.28
C ALA A 37 12.14 -7.76 9.58
N GLY A 38 11.43 -8.88 9.42
CA GLY A 38 10.07 -8.92 8.89
C GLY A 38 9.09 -8.06 9.70
N ILE A 39 9.12 -8.16 11.03
CA ILE A 39 8.30 -7.33 11.93
C ILE A 39 8.62 -5.84 11.72
N ALA A 40 9.91 -5.48 11.61
CA ALA A 40 10.33 -4.10 11.36
C ALA A 40 9.84 -3.58 10.00
N ILE A 41 9.82 -4.42 8.95
CA ILE A 41 9.29 -4.08 7.63
C ILE A 41 7.80 -3.75 7.73
N ILE A 42 7.00 -4.62 8.35
CA ILE A 42 5.56 -4.37 8.52
C ILE A 42 5.31 -3.10 9.34
N ARG A 43 6.04 -2.93 10.46
CA ARG A 43 5.93 -1.74 11.32
C ARG A 43 6.20 -0.44 10.55
N ARG A 44 7.15 -0.45 9.62
CA ARG A 44 7.41 0.69 8.73
C ARG A 44 6.30 0.87 7.69
N ALA A 45 5.88 -0.20 7.03
CA ALA A 45 4.87 -0.16 5.97
C ALA A 45 3.51 0.37 6.45
N LEU A 46 3.10 0.04 7.67
CA LEU A 46 1.85 0.51 8.27
C LEU A 46 1.76 2.04 8.43
N GLN A 47 2.89 2.76 8.37
CA GLN A 47 2.91 4.23 8.41
C GLN A 47 2.73 4.87 7.04
N ALA A 48 2.89 4.11 5.95
CA ALA A 48 2.83 4.66 4.60
C ALA A 48 1.46 5.26 4.25
N PRO A 49 0.31 4.66 4.61
CA PRO A 49 -1.00 5.20 4.23
C PRO A 49 -1.26 6.61 4.76
N ILE A 50 -1.01 6.85 6.05
CA ILE A 50 -1.21 8.19 6.64
C ILE A 50 -0.25 9.23 6.08
N ARG A 51 1.02 8.85 5.80
CA ARG A 51 2.00 9.74 5.17
C ARG A 51 1.55 10.13 3.77
N GLN A 52 1.14 9.14 2.97
CA GLN A 52 0.68 9.39 1.61
C GLN A 52 -0.56 10.28 1.59
N ILE A 53 -1.50 10.08 2.52
CA ILE A 53 -2.69 10.94 2.65
C ILE A 53 -2.29 12.38 2.98
N ALA A 54 -1.38 12.57 3.95
CA ALA A 54 -0.89 13.90 4.33
C ALA A 54 -0.13 14.59 3.18
N GLU A 55 0.77 13.87 2.52
CA GLU A 55 1.55 14.40 1.39
C GLU A 55 0.63 14.80 0.23
N ASN A 56 -0.40 14.00 -0.06
CA ASN A 56 -1.41 14.33 -1.07
C ASN A 56 -2.27 15.53 -0.69
N SER A 57 -2.41 15.84 0.61
CA SER A 57 -3.04 17.08 1.09
C SER A 57 -2.05 18.26 1.22
N GLY A 58 -0.80 18.11 0.77
CA GLY A 58 0.18 19.21 0.77
C GLY A 58 0.88 19.47 2.11
N VAL A 59 0.74 18.57 3.08
CA VAL A 59 1.41 18.65 4.39
C VAL A 59 2.44 17.56 4.57
N GLU A 60 3.45 17.82 5.38
CA GLU A 60 4.58 16.91 5.58
C GLU A 60 4.17 15.70 6.44
N GLY A 61 4.24 14.50 5.85
CA GLY A 61 3.71 13.29 6.44
C GLY A 61 4.41 12.85 7.73
N SER A 62 5.69 13.15 7.92
CA SER A 62 6.42 12.74 9.14
C SER A 62 5.98 13.53 10.36
N ILE A 63 5.69 14.83 10.22
CA ILE A 63 5.13 15.70 11.25
C ILE A 63 3.73 15.23 11.63
N VAL A 64 2.90 14.89 10.64
CA VAL A 64 1.56 14.34 10.89
C VAL A 64 1.65 13.03 11.69
N VAL A 65 2.49 12.10 11.23
CA VAL A 65 2.73 10.84 11.94
C VAL A 65 3.23 11.07 13.37
N GLY A 66 4.21 11.96 13.55
CA GLY A 66 4.76 12.30 14.87
C GLY A 66 3.68 12.79 15.83
N LYS A 67 2.93 13.82 15.43
CA LYS A 67 1.83 14.38 16.24
C LYS A 67 0.75 13.36 16.59
N VAL A 68 0.36 12.51 15.63
CA VAL A 68 -0.65 11.46 15.88
C VAL A 68 -0.11 10.37 16.83
N LEU A 69 1.20 10.09 16.80
CA LEU A 69 1.83 9.12 17.70
C LEU A 69 2.06 9.68 19.12
N GLU A 70 2.18 11.00 19.30
CA GLU A 70 2.29 11.62 20.63
C GLU A 70 1.01 11.48 21.45
N ASN A 71 -0.14 11.32 20.80
CA ASN A 71 -1.42 11.08 21.45
C ASN A 71 -1.74 9.57 21.55
N ASN A 72 -2.24 9.13 22.71
CA ASN A 72 -2.58 7.73 22.97
C ASN A 72 -4.05 7.38 22.67
N GLU A 73 -4.90 8.36 22.39
CA GLU A 73 -6.27 8.11 21.96
C GLU A 73 -6.30 7.41 20.60
N ALA A 74 -7.13 6.37 20.50
CA ALA A 74 -7.23 5.53 19.31
C ALA A 74 -7.84 6.27 18.12
N SER A 75 -8.75 7.22 18.35
CA SER A 75 -9.43 8.01 17.33
C SER A 75 -8.74 9.33 17.01
N PHE A 76 -7.75 9.75 17.79
CA PHE A 76 -6.99 10.98 17.50
C PHE A 76 -6.17 10.81 16.23
N GLY A 77 -6.43 11.67 15.26
CA GLY A 77 -5.82 11.64 13.95
C GLY A 77 -5.78 13.01 13.28
N PHE A 78 -5.40 13.00 12.01
CA PHE A 78 -5.33 14.19 11.17
C PHE A 78 -6.38 14.09 10.07
N ASN A 79 -7.28 15.06 10.00
CA ASN A 79 -8.26 15.16 8.93
C ASN A 79 -7.63 15.91 7.75
N ALA A 80 -7.20 15.17 6.73
CA ALA A 80 -6.54 15.74 5.55
C ALA A 80 -7.45 16.65 4.69
N GLN A 81 -8.76 16.66 4.91
CA GLN A 81 -9.68 17.55 4.20
C GLN A 81 -9.76 18.94 4.85
N THR A 82 -9.65 19.01 6.17
CA THR A 82 -9.74 20.27 6.94
C THR A 82 -8.39 20.72 7.52
N GLU A 83 -7.37 19.87 7.44
CA GLU A 83 -6.06 20.03 8.07
C GLU A 83 -6.08 20.16 9.59
N GLU A 84 -7.13 19.63 10.24
CA GLU A 84 -7.29 19.67 11.69
C GLU A 84 -6.93 18.34 12.36
N TYR A 85 -6.41 18.43 13.58
CA TYR A 85 -6.18 17.27 14.44
C TYR A 85 -7.34 17.09 15.41
N GLY A 86 -7.79 15.85 15.61
CA GLY A 86 -8.83 15.55 16.57
C GLY A 86 -9.38 14.15 16.43
N ASP A 87 -10.55 13.94 17.02
CA ASP A 87 -11.25 12.64 16.99
C ASP A 87 -11.87 12.40 15.61
N LEU A 88 -11.21 11.57 14.80
CA LEU A 88 -11.64 11.28 13.44
C LEU A 88 -13.01 10.60 13.37
N VAL A 89 -13.39 9.84 14.40
CA VAL A 89 -14.72 9.19 14.44
C VAL A 89 -15.80 10.26 14.62
N LYS A 90 -15.59 11.24 15.50
CA LYS A 90 -16.50 12.38 15.67
C LYS A 90 -16.54 13.28 14.45
N MET A 91 -15.43 13.42 13.75
CA MET A 91 -15.33 14.15 12.48
C MET A 91 -15.93 13.39 11.28
N GLY A 92 -16.36 12.14 11.46
CA GLY A 92 -16.95 11.31 10.40
C GLY A 92 -15.93 10.70 9.44
N VAL A 93 -14.64 10.79 9.73
CA VAL A 93 -13.55 10.18 8.97
C VAL A 93 -13.34 8.76 9.47
N ILE A 94 -14.11 7.83 8.92
CA ILE A 94 -14.16 6.43 9.32
C ILE A 94 -13.96 5.51 8.13
N ASP A 95 -13.27 4.39 8.37
CA ASP A 95 -13.05 3.34 7.37
C ASP A 95 -13.73 2.03 7.81
N PRO A 96 -14.33 1.24 6.90
CA PRO A 96 -14.81 -0.09 7.23
C PRO A 96 -13.63 -1.00 7.64
N ALA A 97 -13.72 -1.63 8.82
CA ALA A 97 -12.64 -2.46 9.36
C ALA A 97 -12.20 -3.58 8.39
N LYS A 98 -13.19 -4.21 7.75
CA LYS A 98 -12.99 -5.24 6.72
C LYS A 98 -12.10 -4.77 5.57
N VAL A 99 -12.28 -3.54 5.09
CA VAL A 99 -11.51 -2.98 3.98
C VAL A 99 -10.05 -2.79 4.40
N VAL A 100 -9.82 -2.19 5.57
CA VAL A 100 -8.48 -1.96 6.10
C VAL A 100 -7.74 -3.29 6.32
N ARG A 101 -8.40 -4.27 6.92
CA ARG A 101 -7.86 -5.62 7.15
C ARG A 101 -7.51 -6.33 5.84
N THR A 102 -8.44 -6.33 4.89
CA THR A 102 -8.27 -7.03 3.61
C THR A 102 -7.14 -6.40 2.80
N ALA A 103 -7.08 -5.07 2.73
CA ALA A 103 -6.00 -4.36 2.06
C ALA A 103 -4.62 -4.70 2.63
N LEU A 104 -4.49 -4.78 3.96
CA LEU A 104 -3.23 -5.19 4.60
C LEU A 104 -2.86 -6.64 4.27
N GLN A 105 -3.83 -7.55 4.30
CA GLN A 105 -3.61 -8.96 4.00
C GLN A 105 -3.20 -9.18 2.54
N ASP A 106 -3.88 -8.52 1.60
CA ASP A 106 -3.57 -8.59 0.17
C ASP A 106 -2.16 -8.03 -0.11
N ALA A 107 -1.84 -6.87 0.47
CA ALA A 107 -0.52 -6.25 0.33
C ALA A 107 0.59 -7.16 0.88
N ALA A 108 0.38 -7.75 2.06
CA ALA A 108 1.33 -8.68 2.66
C ALA A 108 1.48 -9.96 1.83
N SER A 109 0.39 -10.48 1.25
CA SER A 109 0.41 -11.66 0.40
C SER A 109 1.26 -11.45 -0.86
N VAL A 110 1.05 -10.33 -1.56
CA VAL A 110 1.83 -10.02 -2.77
C VAL A 110 3.30 -9.74 -2.42
N ALA A 111 3.55 -8.97 -1.35
CA ALA A 111 4.92 -8.71 -0.91
C ALA A 111 5.68 -9.98 -0.51
N GLY A 112 5.00 -10.94 0.14
CA GLY A 112 5.58 -12.23 0.51
C GLY A 112 6.02 -13.07 -0.69
N ILE A 113 5.27 -13.03 -1.79
CA ILE A 113 5.67 -13.70 -3.04
C ILE A 113 6.89 -12.97 -3.63
N LEU A 114 6.84 -11.65 -3.72
CA LEU A 114 7.91 -10.86 -4.34
C LEU A 114 9.25 -10.97 -3.58
N ILE A 115 9.24 -10.94 -2.25
CA ILE A 115 10.48 -10.97 -1.45
C ILE A 115 11.21 -12.31 -1.51
N THR A 116 10.51 -13.39 -1.88
CA THR A 116 11.07 -14.74 -2.03
C THR A 116 11.38 -15.09 -3.48
N THR A 117 11.13 -14.16 -4.42
CA THR A 117 11.35 -14.37 -5.85
C THR A 117 12.82 -14.15 -6.19
N GLU A 118 13.56 -15.22 -6.43
CA GLU A 118 14.98 -15.18 -6.84
C GLU A 118 15.16 -14.91 -8.35
N ALA A 119 14.23 -15.38 -9.18
CA ALA A 119 14.27 -15.21 -10.62
C ALA A 119 12.86 -15.16 -11.22
N ALA A 120 12.72 -14.44 -12.33
CA ALA A 120 11.51 -14.39 -13.14
C ALA A 120 11.87 -14.65 -14.61
N VAL A 121 11.05 -15.45 -15.29
CA VAL A 121 11.15 -15.67 -16.73
C VAL A 121 10.09 -14.79 -17.40
N ALA A 122 10.53 -13.95 -18.33
CA ALA A 122 9.66 -13.02 -19.07
C ALA A 122 9.88 -13.18 -20.57
N ASP A 123 8.81 -12.94 -21.34
CA ASP A 123 8.91 -12.85 -22.79
C ASP A 123 9.79 -11.67 -23.21
N ALA A 124 10.53 -11.84 -24.31
CA ALA A 124 11.30 -10.74 -24.88
C ALA A 124 10.38 -9.57 -25.28
N PRO A 125 10.80 -8.31 -25.10
CA PRO A 125 10.03 -7.17 -25.57
C PRO A 125 9.71 -7.33 -27.06
N LYS A 126 8.42 -7.29 -27.41
CA LYS A 126 8.03 -7.30 -28.82
C LYS A 126 8.68 -6.10 -29.50
N LYS A 127 9.41 -6.33 -30.58
CA LYS A 127 9.87 -5.23 -31.44
C LYS A 127 8.63 -4.48 -31.88
N ALA A 128 8.54 -3.19 -31.55
CA ALA A 128 7.52 -2.32 -32.13
C ALA A 128 7.61 -2.48 -33.65
N SER A 129 6.52 -2.90 -34.28
CA SER A 129 6.40 -2.88 -35.73
C SER A 129 6.69 -1.45 -36.16
N ALA A 130 7.88 -1.22 -36.72
CA ALA A 130 8.20 0.03 -37.37
C ALA A 130 7.05 0.33 -38.34
N GLY A 131 6.43 1.49 -38.15
CA GLY A 131 5.28 1.94 -38.92
C GLY A 131 5.49 1.65 -40.41
N GLY A 132 4.43 1.18 -41.06
CA GLY A 132 4.44 0.78 -42.45
C GLY A 132 5.14 1.81 -43.33
N ALA A 133 6.27 1.40 -43.89
CA ALA A 133 6.71 1.95 -45.16
C ALA A 133 5.77 1.35 -46.24
N PRO A 134 5.26 2.15 -47.18
CA PRO A 134 4.41 1.65 -48.24
C PRO A 134 5.19 0.64 -49.10
N ASP A 135 4.53 -0.50 -49.32
CA ASP A 135 4.95 -1.65 -50.10
C ASP A 135 5.45 -1.22 -51.50
N MET A 136 6.77 -1.18 -51.68
CA MET A 136 7.44 -1.07 -52.97
C MET A 136 7.86 -2.47 -53.40
N GLY A 137 6.96 -3.13 -54.11
CA GLY A 137 7.28 -3.97 -55.25
C GLY A 137 8.14 -5.21 -54.99
N GLY A 138 7.46 -6.35 -54.92
CA GLY A 138 7.86 -7.50 -55.73
C GLY A 138 8.76 -8.55 -55.07
N MET A 139 8.46 -9.78 -55.47
CA MET A 139 9.25 -11.00 -55.34
C MET A 139 9.16 -11.73 -53.99
N GLY A 140 8.57 -12.92 -54.06
CA GLY A 140 8.37 -13.84 -52.95
C GLY A 140 9.66 -14.36 -52.32
N GLY A 141 9.50 -14.97 -51.15
CA GLY A 141 10.61 -15.56 -50.42
C GLY A 141 10.13 -16.18 -49.11
N MET A 142 9.84 -17.47 -49.19
CA MET A 142 9.71 -18.45 -48.12
C MET A 142 10.68 -18.27 -46.93
N GLY A 143 10.18 -18.52 -45.71
CA GLY A 143 10.96 -18.80 -44.50
C GLY A 143 10.74 -17.76 -43.40
N GLY A 144 10.23 -18.06 -42.21
CA GLY A 144 10.26 -19.31 -41.47
C GLY A 144 11.06 -19.11 -40.18
N MET A 145 10.42 -19.43 -39.05
CA MET A 145 10.96 -19.60 -37.70
C MET A 145 11.26 -18.33 -36.90
N ASP A 146 10.20 -17.86 -36.21
CA ASP A 146 10.33 -17.18 -34.92
C ASP A 146 10.85 -18.22 -33.89
N PHE A 147 12.10 -18.04 -33.47
CA PHE A 147 12.61 -18.46 -32.17
C PHE A 147 12.82 -17.20 -31.31
#